data_AF-A0A2G4IAJ7-F1
#
_entry.id   AF-A0A2G4IAJ7-F1
#
_cell.length_a   1.000
_cell.length_b   1.000
_cell.length_c   1.000
_cell.angle_alpha   90.00
_cell.angle_beta   90.00
_cell.angle_gamma   90.00
#
_symmetry.space_group_name_H-M   'P 1'
#
loop_
_entity.id
_entity.type
_entity.pdbx_description
1 polymer ?
#
loop_
_entity_poly.entity_id
_entity_poly.type
_entity_poly.pdbx_seq_one_letter_code
_entity_poly.pdbx_strand_id
1 'polypeptide(L)'
;MKFIRRAHLFLGCFFTPLLLFYILTGWYQTVNLNRLKHPSEAESLLQKFRVVHSDQIYPTDNELDKPSSPKFFKAFVIVMSIAATLTIALGLVLSFKMLKPVWPVWLCLALGILLPMLMLWLGQKR
;
A
#
# COMPACT_ATOMS: atom_id res chain seq x y z
N MET A 1 -15.27 24.99 -5.03
CA MET A 1 -15.65 24.06 -3.94
C MET A 1 -16.43 22.81 -4.39
N LYS A 2 -17.52 22.91 -5.18
CA LYS A 2 -18.32 21.73 -5.57
C LYS A 2 -17.56 20.71 -6.44
N PHE A 3 -16.73 21.18 -7.37
CA PHE A 3 -15.92 20.31 -8.24
C PHE A 3 -14.88 19.50 -7.46
N ILE A 4 -14.04 20.16 -6.65
CA ILE A 4 -12.99 19.51 -5.85
C ILE A 4 -13.57 18.39 -4.98
N ARG A 5 -14.70 18.65 -4.32
CA ARG A 5 -15.38 17.62 -3.51
C ARG A 5 -15.83 16.42 -4.36
N ARG A 6 -16.39 16.67 -5.54
CA ARG A 6 -16.88 15.62 -6.43
C ARG A 6 -15.72 14.82 -7.03
N ALA A 7 -14.63 15.49 -7.41
CA ALA A 7 -13.40 14.86 -7.86
C ALA A 7 -12.78 14.00 -6.76
N HIS A 8 -12.67 14.52 -5.54
CA HIS A 8 -12.16 13.78 -4.39
C HIS A 8 -12.97 12.51 -4.09
N LEU A 9 -14.31 12.58 -4.18
CA LEU A 9 -15.17 11.40 -3.99
C LEU A 9 -14.93 10.33 -5.07
N PHE A 10 -14.88 10.71 -6.36
CA PHE A 10 -14.66 9.74 -7.44
C PHE A 10 -13.24 9.16 -7.44
N LEU A 11 -12.23 10.01 -7.27
CA LEU A 11 -10.85 9.57 -7.13
C LEU A 11 -10.69 8.68 -5.90
N GLY A 12 -11.32 9.04 -4.78
CA GLY A 12 -11.34 8.23 -3.57
C GLY A 12 -11.92 6.84 -3.80
N CYS A 13 -13.04 6.72 -4.50
CA CYS A 13 -13.62 5.43 -4.86
C CYS A 13 -12.69 4.59 -5.74
N PHE A 14 -12.07 5.21 -6.74
CA PHE A 14 -11.13 4.54 -7.65
C PHE A 14 -9.86 4.05 -6.94
N PHE A 15 -9.26 4.89 -6.09
CA PHE A 15 -8.04 4.54 -5.36
C PHE A 15 -8.27 3.64 -4.16
N THR A 16 -9.50 3.53 -3.64
CA THR A 16 -9.84 2.67 -2.49
C THR A 16 -9.34 1.23 -2.66
N PRO A 17 -9.72 0.46 -3.70
CA PRO A 17 -9.25 -0.91 -3.87
C PRO A 17 -7.73 -0.99 -4.10
N LEU A 18 -7.14 -0.01 -4.79
CA LEU A 18 -5.69 0.06 -5.05
C LEU A 18 -4.89 0.23 -3.75
N LEU A 19 -5.30 1.20 -2.93
CA LEU A 19 -4.64 1.52 -1.66
C LEU A 19 -4.90 0.43 -0.63
N LEU A 20 -6.11 -0.15 -0.56
CA LEU A 20 -6.38 -1.28 0.32
C LEU A 20 -5.50 -2.48 -0.03
N PHE A 21 -5.37 -2.82 -1.32
CA PHE A 21 -4.46 -3.89 -1.74
C PHE A 21 -3.01 -3.61 -1.29
N TYR A 22 -2.51 -2.40 -1.54
CA TYR A 22 -1.13 -2.04 -1.19
C TYR A 22 -0.89 -1.99 0.33
N ILE A 23 -1.81 -1.41 1.09
CA ILE A 23 -1.71 -1.29 2.56
C ILE A 23 -1.76 -2.69 3.20
N LEU A 24 -2.71 -3.54 2.79
CA LEU A 24 -2.88 -4.86 3.40
C LEU A 24 -1.70 -5.79 3.06
N THR A 25 -1.21 -5.76 1.82
CA THR A 25 -0.05 -6.56 1.41
C THR A 25 1.26 -6.03 2.01
N GLY A 26 1.44 -4.71 2.07
CA GLY A 26 2.60 -4.07 2.71
C GLY A 26 2.65 -4.28 4.23
N TRP A 27 1.49 -4.22 4.90
CA TRP A 27 1.37 -4.65 6.30
C TRP A 27 1.82 -6.10 6.47
N TYR A 28 1.33 -7.00 5.62
CA TYR A 28 1.64 -8.42 5.72
C TYR A 28 3.16 -8.67 5.59
N GLN A 29 3.84 -7.96 4.69
CA GLN A 29 5.30 -8.01 4.54
C GLN A 29 6.04 -7.43 5.75
N THR A 30 5.50 -6.38 6.37
CA THR A 30 6.05 -5.79 7.61
C THR A 30 5.98 -6.76 8.80
N VAL A 31 4.90 -7.55 8.88
CA VAL A 31 4.74 -8.52 9.97
C VAL A 31 5.47 -9.84 9.72
N ASN A 32 5.56 -10.30 8.47
CA ASN A 32 6.22 -11.54 8.06
C ASN A 32 7.59 -11.27 7.44
N LEU A 33 8.62 -11.29 8.27
CA LEU A 33 10.02 -11.04 7.88
C LEU A 33 10.73 -12.28 7.26
N ASN A 34 10.02 -13.39 7.03
CA ASN A 34 10.56 -14.60 6.41
C ASN A 34 10.85 -14.34 4.92
N ARG A 35 11.98 -13.68 4.68
CA ARG A 35 12.51 -13.31 3.38
C ARG A 35 13.40 -14.46 2.89
N LEU A 36 13.06 -15.04 1.73
CA LEU A 36 13.98 -15.89 0.96
C LEU A 36 15.12 -14.98 0.44
N LYS A 37 16.17 -14.77 1.24
CA LYS A 37 17.34 -13.94 0.86
C LYS A 37 18.42 -14.83 0.24
N HIS A 38 18.67 -14.69 -1.06
CA HIS A 38 19.94 -15.12 -1.68
C HIS A 38 20.93 -13.94 -1.66
N PRO A 39 22.25 -14.14 -1.47
CA PRO A 39 23.25 -13.06 -1.35
C PRO A 39 23.36 -12.10 -2.56
N SER A 40 22.82 -12.46 -3.72
CA SER A 40 22.95 -11.73 -4.99
C SER A 40 21.86 -10.67 -5.25
N GLU A 41 21.00 -10.36 -4.27
CA GLU A 41 19.79 -9.54 -4.51
C GLU A 41 19.93 -8.02 -4.28
N ALA A 42 21.13 -7.46 -4.07
CA ALA A 42 21.32 -6.03 -3.73
C ALA A 42 22.39 -5.29 -4.55
N GLU A 43 22.66 -5.72 -5.78
CA GLU A 43 23.74 -5.17 -6.61
C GLU A 43 23.33 -3.90 -7.38
N SER A 44 22.05 -3.74 -7.71
CA SER A 44 21.53 -2.60 -8.50
C SER A 44 20.78 -1.55 -7.66
N LEU A 45 20.71 -0.30 -8.16
CA LEU A 45 19.92 0.78 -7.53
C LEU A 45 18.42 0.43 -7.41
N LEU A 46 17.89 -0.34 -8.37
CA LEU A 46 16.51 -0.81 -8.36
C LEU A 46 16.27 -1.90 -7.29
N GLN A 47 17.23 -2.78 -7.06
CA GLN A 47 17.22 -3.72 -5.94
C GLN A 47 17.34 -3.00 -4.59
N LYS A 48 18.13 -1.92 -4.51
CA LYS A 48 18.23 -1.08 -3.31
C LYS A 48 16.91 -0.37 -2.99
N PHE A 49 16.17 0.11 -3.98
CA PHE A 49 14.80 0.61 -3.79
C PHE A 49 13.80 -0.50 -3.39
N ARG A 50 14.04 -1.75 -3.82
CA ARG A 50 13.27 -2.93 -3.38
C ARG A 50 13.53 -3.29 -1.91
N VAL A 51 14.70 -2.94 -1.37
CA VAL A 51 15.13 -3.25 0.01
C VAL A 51 14.63 -2.21 1.04
N VAL A 52 14.24 -1.02 0.61
CA VAL A 52 13.71 0.07 1.47
C VAL A 52 12.45 -0.34 2.26
N HIS A 53 11.69 -1.35 1.80
CA HIS A 53 10.57 -1.93 2.56
C HIS A 53 10.93 -3.22 3.34
N SER A 54 12.18 -3.67 3.29
CA SER A 54 12.53 -5.05 3.65
C SER A 54 13.27 -5.22 4.98
N ASP A 55 14.01 -4.22 5.45
CA ASP A 55 14.82 -4.38 6.68
C ASP A 55 14.36 -3.47 7.83
N GLN A 56 13.59 -2.39 7.57
CA GLN A 56 12.93 -1.54 8.58
C GLN A 56 13.84 -1.03 9.72
N ILE A 57 15.14 -0.97 9.47
CA ILE A 57 16.18 -0.53 10.39
C ILE A 57 17.02 0.57 9.76
N TYR A 58 17.62 1.41 10.60
CA TYR A 58 18.66 2.34 10.21
C TYR A 58 20.01 1.79 10.70
N PRO A 59 20.86 1.20 9.84
CA PRO A 59 22.09 0.57 10.28
C PRO A 59 23.11 1.60 10.78
N THR A 60 23.88 1.25 11.80
CA THR A 60 24.92 2.10 12.43
C THR A 60 26.29 1.42 12.39
N ASP A 61 27.39 2.19 12.50
CA ASP A 61 28.74 1.61 12.50
C ASP A 61 29.00 0.65 13.69
N ASN A 62 28.17 0.69 14.74
CA ASN A 62 28.24 -0.15 15.94
C ASN A 62 27.23 -1.32 15.95
N GLU A 63 26.80 -1.84 14.79
CA GLU A 63 25.83 -2.97 14.73
C GLU A 63 26.28 -4.21 15.52
N LEU A 64 27.60 -4.43 15.68
CA LEU A 64 28.15 -5.58 16.42
C LEU A 64 27.88 -5.49 17.93
N ASP A 65 27.95 -4.29 18.51
CA ASP A 65 27.74 -4.05 19.95
C ASP A 65 26.28 -3.73 20.28
N LYS A 66 25.57 -3.08 19.34
CA LYS A 66 24.18 -2.69 19.50
C LYS A 66 23.41 -2.92 18.19
N PRO A 67 22.84 -4.12 17.99
CA PRO A 67 22.11 -4.43 16.77
C PRO A 67 20.86 -3.56 16.64
N SER A 68 20.67 -3.00 15.46
CA SER A 68 19.50 -2.21 15.11
C SER A 68 18.24 -3.07 15.07
N SER A 69 17.14 -2.51 15.58
CA SER A 69 15.89 -3.24 15.78
C SER A 69 14.73 -2.55 15.04
N PRO A 70 13.98 -3.28 14.21
CA PRO A 70 12.86 -2.69 13.45
C PRO A 70 11.59 -2.52 14.29
N LYS A 71 11.60 -2.92 15.58
CA LYS A 71 10.39 -3.04 16.41
C LYS A 71 9.53 -1.77 16.44
N PHE A 72 10.13 -0.61 16.64
CA PHE A 72 9.40 0.66 16.72
C PHE A 72 8.81 1.06 15.37
N PHE A 73 9.59 0.94 14.30
CA PHE A 73 9.12 1.28 12.96
C PHE A 73 8.02 0.31 12.50
N LYS A 74 8.17 -0.99 12.81
CA LYS A 74 7.14 -2.00 12.58
C LYS A 74 5.83 -1.66 13.29
N ALA A 75 5.88 -1.28 14.57
CA ALA A 75 4.70 -0.86 15.33
C ALA A 75 4.05 0.40 14.73
N PHE A 76 4.85 1.36 14.29
CA PHE A 76 4.35 2.57 13.63
C PHE A 76 3.65 2.28 12.30
N VAL A 77 4.27 1.48 11.42
CA VAL A 77 3.68 1.04 10.14
C VAL A 77 2.37 0.29 10.39
N ILE A 78 2.33 -0.50 11.45
CA ILE A 78 1.12 -1.18 11.89
C ILE A 78 0.01 -0.15 12.19
N VAL A 79 0.23 0.73 13.16
CA VAL A 79 -0.76 1.74 13.54
C VAL A 79 -1.23 2.57 12.35
N MET A 80 -0.29 2.99 11.48
CA MET A 80 -0.61 3.73 10.26
C MET A 80 -1.51 2.95 9.30
N SER A 81 -1.23 1.67 9.08
CA SER A 81 -2.01 0.85 8.14
C SER A 81 -3.44 0.62 8.64
N ILE A 82 -3.62 0.42 9.96
CA ILE A 82 -4.96 0.34 10.58
C ILE A 82 -5.69 1.67 10.40
N ALA A 83 -5.05 2.79 10.76
CA ALA A 83 -5.65 4.12 10.65
C ALA A 83 -6.03 4.46 9.19
N ALA A 84 -5.15 4.16 8.23
CA ALA A 84 -5.40 4.37 6.82
C ALA A 84 -6.55 3.49 6.31
N THR A 85 -6.61 2.22 6.71
CA THR A 85 -7.70 1.31 6.34
C THR A 85 -9.05 1.81 6.87
N LEU A 86 -9.10 2.27 8.12
CA LEU A 86 -10.30 2.82 8.73
C LEU A 86 -10.76 4.11 8.03
N THR A 87 -9.83 5.00 7.68
CA THR A 87 -10.17 6.25 6.97
C THR A 87 -10.65 5.99 5.53
N ILE A 88 -10.06 5.02 4.83
CA ILE A 88 -10.55 4.56 3.52
C ILE A 88 -11.96 3.98 3.65
N ALA A 89 -12.23 3.13 4.64
CA ALA A 89 -13.55 2.56 4.87
C ALA A 89 -14.61 3.65 5.14
N LEU A 90 -14.28 4.65 5.96
CA LEU A 90 -15.14 5.81 6.19
C LEU A 90 -15.40 6.60 4.89
N GLY A 91 -14.35 6.89 4.11
CA GLY A 91 -14.47 7.58 2.83
C GLY A 91 -15.36 6.82 1.84
N LEU A 92 -15.23 5.50 1.79
CA LEU A 92 -16.06 4.64 0.96
C LEU A 92 -17.54 4.69 1.40
N VAL A 93 -17.83 4.57 2.70
CA VAL A 93 -19.20 4.68 3.23
C VAL A 93 -19.81 6.04 2.88
N LEU A 94 -19.04 7.12 3.02
CA LEU A 94 -19.50 8.47 2.67
C LEU A 94 -19.78 8.60 1.17
N SER A 95 -19.00 7.96 0.30
CA SER A 95 -19.21 8.01 -1.14
C SER A 95 -20.58 7.46 -1.56
N PHE A 96 -21.01 6.32 -1.00
CA PHE A 96 -22.33 5.72 -1.28
C PHE A 96 -23.50 6.53 -0.71
N LYS A 97 -23.26 7.27 0.37
CA LYS A 97 -24.25 8.18 0.97
C LYS A 97 -24.39 9.48 0.19
N MET A 98 -23.28 10.06 -0.28
CA MET A 98 -23.25 11.38 -0.90
C MET A 98 -23.46 11.38 -2.42
N LEU A 99 -23.03 10.34 -3.13
CA LEU A 99 -23.18 10.25 -4.59
C LEU A 99 -24.48 9.51 -4.95
N LYS A 100 -25.37 10.23 -5.64
CA LYS A 100 -26.57 9.66 -6.28
C LYS A 100 -26.59 10.08 -7.76
N PRO A 101 -26.85 9.16 -8.71
CA PRO A 101 -27.03 7.71 -8.52
C PRO A 101 -25.73 7.01 -8.09
N VAL A 102 -25.84 5.81 -7.49
CA VAL A 102 -24.69 5.07 -6.92
C VAL A 102 -23.87 4.28 -7.94
N TRP A 103 -24.38 4.06 -9.15
CA TRP A 103 -23.71 3.26 -10.18
C TRP A 103 -22.28 3.75 -10.52
N PRO A 104 -21.96 5.06 -10.56
CA PRO A 104 -20.59 5.50 -10.87
C PRO A 104 -19.61 5.14 -9.76
N VAL A 105 -20.08 5.00 -8.50
CA VAL A 105 -19.24 4.51 -7.38
C VAL A 105 -18.81 3.07 -7.66
N TRP A 106 -19.75 2.21 -8.05
CA TRP A 106 -19.45 0.83 -8.44
C TRP A 106 -18.51 0.75 -9.64
N LEU A 107 -18.70 1.59 -10.65
CA LEU A 107 -17.78 1.66 -11.80
C LEU A 107 -16.36 2.03 -11.35
N CYS A 108 -16.20 3.07 -10.52
CA CYS A 108 -14.88 3.48 -10.02
C CYS A 108 -14.20 2.35 -9.22
N LEU A 109 -14.95 1.66 -8.36
CA LEU A 109 -14.43 0.51 -7.60
C LEU A 109 -14.00 -0.64 -8.53
N ALA A 110 -14.83 -0.98 -9.51
CA ALA A 110 -14.51 -2.02 -10.49
C ALA A 110 -13.25 -1.66 -11.29
N LEU A 111 -13.14 -0.43 -11.78
CA LEU A 111 -11.96 0.04 -12.50
C LEU A 111 -10.69 0.00 -11.64
N GLY A 112 -10.79 0.37 -10.36
CA GLY A 112 -9.67 0.29 -9.42
C GLY A 112 -9.20 -1.15 -9.15
N ILE A 113 -10.06 -2.15 -9.30
CA ILE A 113 -9.68 -3.58 -9.21
C ILE A 113 -9.16 -4.10 -10.56
N LEU A 114 -9.81 -3.74 -11.67
CA LEU A 114 -9.46 -4.20 -13.01
C LEU A 114 -8.09 -3.69 -13.47
N LEU A 115 -7.75 -2.44 -13.14
CA LEU A 115 -6.49 -1.83 -13.57
C LEU A 115 -5.25 -2.64 -13.13
N PRO A 116 -5.04 -2.97 -11.84
CA PRO A 116 -3.87 -3.74 -11.42
C PRO A 116 -3.88 -5.15 -12.00
N MET A 117 -5.05 -5.80 -12.12
CA MET A 117 -5.14 -7.12 -12.76
C MET A 117 -4.72 -7.08 -14.23
N LEU A 118 -5.17 -6.05 -14.97
CA LEU A 118 -4.79 -5.84 -16.35
C LEU A 118 -3.29 -5.56 -16.49
N MET A 119 -2.72 -4.70 -15.62
CA MET A 119 -1.29 -4.41 -15.60
C MET A 119 -0.46 -5.67 -15.31
N LEU A 120 -0.89 -6.50 -14.36
CA LEU A 120 -0.23 -7.77 -14.07
C LEU A 120 -0.32 -8.73 -15.26
N TRP A 121 -1.49 -8.86 -15.88
CA TRP A 121 -1.69 -9.71 -17.05
C TRP A 121 -0.83 -9.27 -18.25
N LEU A 122 -0.79 -7.98 -18.57
CA LEU A 122 0.08 -7.43 -19.62
C LEU A 122 1.57 -7.61 -19.31
N GLY A 123 1.93 -7.61 -18.02
CA GLY A 123 3.29 -7.85 -17.55
C GLY A 123 3.73 -9.32 -17.56
N GLN A 124 2.81 -10.26 -17.78
CA GLN A 124 3.17 -11.67 -17.97
C GLN A 124 3.90 -11.81 -19.31
N LYS A 125 5.23 -11.93 -19.27
CA LYS A 125 6.02 -12.37 -20.42
C LYS A 125 5.44 -13.69 -20.95
N ARG A 126 5.06 -13.71 -22.23
CA ARG A 126 4.97 -14.94 -23.00
C ARG A 126 6.35 -15.53 -23.22
#